data_AF-K0TAM0-F1
#
_entry.id   AF-K0TAM0-F1
#
_cell.length_a   1.000
_cell.length_b   1.000
_cell.length_c   1.000
_cell.angle_alpha   90.00
_cell.angle_beta   90.00
_cell.angle_gamma   90.00
#
_symmetry.space_group_name_H-M   'P 1'
#
loop_
_entity.id
_entity.type
_entity.pdbx_description
1 polymer ?
#
loop_
_entity_poly.entity_id
_entity_poly.type
_entity_poly.pdbx_seq_one_letter_code
_entity_poly.pdbx_strand_id
1 'polypeptide(L)'
;MRQIWISCGNRRNGNQTGFQPAVAHNLLGWSNFVDGRIHKKYVKIEEDYTISRPSNQQRSRKSSAKWALGLVDMIIRIAPRQWLCRNEKLHYKQHFGAESPRKYQRIMAQIKHLHNHTDPDDLLPADQYLLADNLDTVASWTTTRRPIWTAEFEASIAARDLINLIHQNRKGDTSG
;
A
#
# COMPACT_ATOMS: atom_id res chain seq x y z
N MET A 1 -15.63 8.88 -5.48
CA MET A 1 -14.51 8.73 -4.52
C MET A 1 -14.85 9.48 -3.23
N ARG A 2 -15.11 8.78 -2.13
CA ARG A 2 -15.43 9.41 -0.84
C ARG A 2 -14.14 10.01 -0.27
N GLN A 3 -14.09 11.33 -0.14
CA GLN A 3 -12.98 12.03 0.50
C GLN A 3 -12.93 11.64 1.98
N ILE A 4 -11.97 10.81 2.37
CA ILE A 4 -11.65 10.50 3.78
C ILE A 4 -10.65 11.55 4.29
N TRP A 5 -10.91 12.82 4.01
CA TRP A 5 -10.31 13.89 4.77
C TRP A 5 -11.27 14.16 5.91
N ILE A 6 -10.95 13.64 7.10
CA ILE A 6 -11.57 14.12 8.33
C ILE A 6 -11.19 15.61 8.36
N SER A 7 -12.15 16.45 8.00
CA SER A 7 -12.05 17.90 8.15
C SER A 7 -11.50 18.15 9.55
N CYS A 8 -10.27 18.67 9.65
CA CYS A 8 -9.82 19.30 10.86
C CYS A 8 -10.76 20.47 11.06
N GLY A 9 -11.80 20.25 11.88
CA GLY A 9 -12.92 21.15 12.07
C GLY A 9 -12.43 22.58 12.22
N ASN A 10 -13.13 23.49 11.55
CA ASN A 10 -12.98 24.94 11.56
C ASN A 10 -12.02 25.45 12.65
N ARG A 11 -10.78 25.81 12.26
CA ARG A 11 -9.74 26.41 13.11
C ARG A 11 -10.21 27.77 13.65
N ARG A 12 -11.08 27.78 14.65
CA ARG A 12 -11.59 29.05 15.22
C ARG A 12 -11.62 29.15 16.73
N ASN A 13 -11.29 28.11 17.52
CA ASN A 13 -11.26 28.24 18.98
C ASN A 13 -10.10 27.46 19.62
N GLY A 14 -9.16 28.17 20.26
CA GLY A 14 -8.06 27.58 21.06
C GLY A 14 -8.51 26.77 22.27
N ASN A 15 -9.82 26.81 22.58
CA ASN A 15 -10.46 26.07 23.67
C ASN A 15 -11.05 24.72 23.22
N GLN A 16 -10.87 24.31 21.95
CA GLN A 16 -11.29 22.98 21.53
C GLN A 16 -10.47 21.91 22.24
N THR A 17 -11.16 20.97 22.89
CA THR A 17 -10.59 19.82 23.61
C THR A 17 -9.60 19.01 22.78
N GLY A 18 -9.74 18.95 21.45
CA GLY A 18 -8.79 18.29 20.56
C GLY A 18 -7.52 19.08 20.21
N PHE A 19 -7.52 20.41 20.36
CA PHE A 19 -6.40 21.28 19.96
C PHE A 19 -5.27 21.29 21.01
N GLN A 20 -5.64 21.41 22.28
CA GLN A 20 -4.73 21.40 23.42
C GLN A 20 -3.78 20.18 23.49
N PRO A 21 -4.25 18.93 23.31
CA PRO A 21 -3.36 17.77 23.31
C PRO A 21 -2.47 17.74 22.07
N ALA A 22 -2.96 18.18 20.90
CA ALA A 22 -2.18 18.24 19.67
C ALA A 22 -1.01 19.23 19.78
N VAL A 23 -1.26 20.44 20.31
CA VAL A 23 -0.19 21.44 20.56
C VAL A 23 0.83 20.91 21.55
N ALA A 24 0.37 20.35 22.67
CA ALA A 24 1.25 19.80 23.69
C ALA A 24 2.09 18.62 23.15
N HIS A 25 1.53 17.83 22.24
CA HIS A 25 2.26 16.75 21.60
C HIS A 25 3.26 17.23 20.56
N ASN A 26 2.91 18.28 19.82
CA ASN A 26 3.81 18.90 18.85
C ASN A 26 5.10 19.40 19.52
N LEU A 27 5.02 19.87 20.77
CA LEU A 27 6.18 20.25 21.58
C LEU A 27 7.08 19.07 21.97
N LEU A 28 6.53 17.86 22.11
CA LEU A 28 7.32 16.65 22.37
C LEU A 28 8.01 16.14 21.11
N GLY A 29 7.59 16.60 19.93
CA GLY A 29 8.16 16.19 18.65
C GLY A 29 7.52 14.93 18.08
N TRP A 30 7.53 14.84 16.75
CA TRP A 30 6.83 13.80 16.00
C TRP A 30 7.46 12.41 16.13
N SER A 31 8.75 12.30 16.45
CA SER A 31 9.43 11.02 16.69
C SER A 31 8.80 10.27 17.86
N ASN A 32 8.57 10.97 18.98
CA ASN A 32 7.89 10.39 20.13
C ASN A 32 6.50 9.85 19.76
N PHE A 33 5.75 10.55 18.89
CA PHE A 33 4.43 10.10 18.45
C PHE A 33 4.50 8.80 17.64
N VAL A 34 5.46 8.70 16.70
CA VAL A 34 5.65 7.51 15.86
C VAL A 34 6.17 6.32 16.66
N ASP A 35 6.95 6.58 17.71
CA ASP A 35 7.42 5.58 18.68
C ASP A 35 6.32 5.14 19.67
N GLY A 36 5.08 5.65 19.50
CA GLY A 36 3.94 5.31 20.35
C GLY A 36 3.91 6.01 21.70
N ARG A 37 4.73 7.03 21.91
CA ARG A 37 4.76 7.84 23.13
C ARG A 37 3.82 9.02 22.95
N ILE A 38 2.67 8.99 23.64
CA ILE A 38 1.69 10.09 23.59
C ILE A 38 1.71 10.93 24.87
N HIS A 39 1.35 12.21 24.78
CA HIS A 39 1.31 13.09 25.93
C HIS A 39 0.21 12.66 26.91
N LYS A 40 0.45 12.72 28.23
CA LYS A 40 -0.57 12.41 29.27
C LYS A 40 -1.88 13.19 29.16
N LYS A 41 -1.91 14.30 28.40
CA LYS A 41 -3.12 15.11 28.18
C LYS A 41 -4.19 14.34 27.40
N TYR A 42 -3.80 13.43 26.51
CA TYR A 42 -4.74 12.56 25.79
C TYR A 42 -5.54 11.69 26.77
N VAL A 43 -4.86 11.08 27.75
CA VAL A 43 -5.50 10.24 28.78
C VAL A 43 -6.42 11.08 29.66
N LYS A 44 -5.95 12.25 30.10
CA LYS A 44 -6.72 13.17 30.95
C LYS A 44 -8.02 13.62 30.28
N ILE A 45 -7.96 13.99 28.99
CA ILE A 45 -9.14 14.42 28.24
C ILE A 45 -10.16 13.28 28.10
N GLU A 46 -9.71 12.05 27.85
CA GLU A 46 -10.60 10.89 27.77
C GLU A 46 -11.23 10.56 29.13
N GLU A 47 -10.48 10.73 30.22
CA GLU A 47 -10.97 10.58 31.59
C GLU A 47 -12.02 11.63 31.93
N ASP A 48 -11.73 12.91 31.69
CA ASP A 48 -12.66 14.03 31.88
C ASP A 48 -13.94 13.83 31.05
N TYR A 49 -13.80 13.41 29.79
CA TYR A 49 -14.94 13.08 28.91
C TYR A 49 -15.79 11.93 29.47
N THR A 50 -15.15 10.85 29.94
CA THR A 50 -15.84 9.70 30.52
C THR A 50 -16.60 10.06 31.79
N ILE A 51 -16.04 10.95 32.62
CA ILE A 51 -16.65 11.43 33.87
C ILE A 51 -17.82 12.39 33.59
N SER A 52 -17.67 13.30 32.64
CA SER A 52 -18.70 14.31 32.29
C SER A 52 -19.96 13.73 31.63
N ARG A 53 -19.94 12.43 31.30
CA ARG A 53 -21.01 11.78 30.54
C ARG A 53 -22.22 11.53 31.45
N PRO A 54 -23.44 11.95 31.05
CA PRO A 54 -24.63 11.79 31.88
C PRO A 54 -24.94 10.30 32.13
N SER A 55 -25.45 9.99 33.32
CA SER A 55 -25.67 8.62 33.81
C SER A 55 -26.63 7.77 32.97
N ASN A 56 -27.45 8.43 32.15
CA ASN A 56 -28.39 7.79 31.22
C ASN A 56 -27.73 7.31 29.92
N GLN A 57 -26.47 7.65 29.66
CA GLN A 57 -25.70 7.10 28.55
C GLN A 57 -24.82 5.95 29.03
N GLN A 58 -24.72 4.89 28.23
CA GLN A 58 -23.85 3.74 28.48
C GLN A 58 -22.43 4.22 28.84
N ARG A 59 -22.02 4.05 30.10
CA ARG A 59 -20.66 4.38 30.55
C ARG A 59 -19.67 3.56 29.71
N SER A 60 -18.59 4.19 29.25
CA SER A 60 -17.55 3.48 28.51
C SER A 60 -17.07 2.29 29.34
N ARG A 61 -17.07 1.09 28.75
CA ARG A 61 -16.54 -0.13 29.39
C ARG A 61 -15.01 -0.20 29.33
N LYS A 62 -14.35 0.77 28.70
CA LYS A 62 -12.89 0.84 28.55
C LYS A 62 -12.37 1.96 29.45
N SER A 63 -11.31 1.68 30.21
CA SER A 63 -10.58 2.71 30.94
C SER A 63 -9.88 3.67 29.96
N SER A 64 -9.64 4.91 30.39
CA SER A 64 -8.87 5.91 29.63
C SER A 64 -7.48 5.39 29.22
N ALA A 65 -6.84 4.59 30.08
CA ALA A 65 -5.59 3.90 29.77
C ALA A 65 -5.74 2.87 28.64
N LYS A 66 -6.81 2.07 28.64
CA LYS A 66 -7.07 1.08 27.57
C LYS A 66 -7.43 1.76 26.25
N TRP A 67 -8.12 2.90 26.31
CA TRP A 67 -8.35 3.76 25.15
C TRP A 67 -7.04 4.29 24.57
N ALA A 68 -6.15 4.80 25.43
CA ALA A 68 -4.86 5.33 25.04
C ALA A 68 -3.96 4.28 24.39
N LEU A 69 -3.96 3.05 24.92
CA LEU A 69 -3.27 1.91 24.31
C LEU A 69 -3.78 1.62 22.90
N GLY A 70 -5.11 1.66 22.70
CA GLY A 70 -5.72 1.48 21.38
C GLY A 70 -5.35 2.59 20.39
N LEU A 71 -5.25 3.83 20.88
CA LEU A 71 -4.78 4.96 20.07
C LEU A 71 -3.32 4.75 19.62
N VAL A 72 -2.43 4.32 20.53
CA VAL A 72 -1.03 4.03 20.22
C VAL A 72 -0.90 2.89 19.20
N ASP A 73 -1.62 1.78 19.37
CA ASP A 73 -1.64 0.67 18.39
C ASP A 73 -2.08 1.17 17.00
N MET A 74 -3.10 2.03 16.96
CA MET A 74 -3.56 2.62 15.70
C MET A 74 -2.49 3.52 15.05
N ILE A 75 -1.81 4.35 15.84
CA ILE A 75 -0.73 5.22 15.35
C ILE A 75 0.40 4.38 14.75
N ILE A 76 0.87 3.36 15.47
CA ILE A 76 1.95 2.47 15.02
C ILE A 76 1.56 1.77 13.71
N ARG A 77 0.28 1.39 13.54
CA ARG A 77 -0.21 0.75 12.30
C ARG A 77 -0.34 1.73 11.13
N ILE A 78 -0.79 2.96 11.40
CA ILE A 78 -1.14 3.93 10.35
C ILE A 78 0.06 4.76 9.91
N ALA A 79 0.95 5.16 10.83
CA ALA A 79 2.06 6.07 10.54
C ALA A 79 2.99 5.53 9.41
N PRO A 80 3.40 4.26 9.40
CA PRO A 80 4.19 3.71 8.30
C PRO A 80 3.44 3.71 6.96
N ARG A 81 2.13 3.46 6.97
CA ARG A 81 1.29 3.46 5.76
C ARG A 81 1.14 4.87 5.18
N GLN A 82 0.98 5.88 6.03
CA GLN A 82 0.92 7.29 5.62
C GLN A 82 2.27 7.75 5.07
N TRP A 83 3.38 7.35 5.68
CA TRP A 83 4.72 7.62 5.16
C TRP A 83 4.91 7.05 3.74
N LEU A 84 4.56 5.78 3.53
CA LEU A 84 4.62 5.13 2.22
C LEU A 84 3.75 5.86 1.18
N CYS A 85 2.51 6.21 1.52
CA CYS A 85 1.59 6.93 0.63
C CYS A 85 2.06 8.35 0.31
N ARG A 86 2.64 9.07 1.28
CA ARG A 86 3.22 10.40 1.06
C ARG A 86 4.41 10.31 0.12
N ASN A 87 5.34 9.38 0.37
CA ASN A 87 6.51 9.21 -0.47
C ASN A 87 6.09 8.83 -1.89
N GLU A 88 5.13 7.93 -2.02
CA GLU A 88 4.52 7.59 -3.30
C GLU A 88 4.00 8.86 -4.01
N LYS A 89 3.13 9.65 -3.37
CA LYS A 89 2.54 10.86 -3.98
C LYS A 89 3.53 12.00 -4.26
N LEU A 90 4.52 12.21 -3.41
CA LEU A 90 5.51 13.28 -3.59
C LEU A 90 6.45 12.97 -4.75
N HIS A 91 6.87 11.71 -4.91
CA HIS A 91 7.71 11.31 -6.03
C HIS A 91 6.95 11.19 -7.36
N TYR A 92 5.62 11.09 -7.35
CA TYR A 92 4.80 11.05 -8.57
C TYR A 92 4.41 12.43 -9.14
N LYS A 93 4.43 13.51 -8.37
CA LYS A 93 4.03 14.85 -8.87
C LYS A 93 5.08 15.57 -9.70
N GLN A 94 6.36 15.18 -9.57
CA GLN A 94 7.45 15.88 -10.26
C GLN A 94 7.54 15.51 -11.74
N HIS A 95 6.92 14.41 -12.16
CA HIS A 95 6.83 13.99 -13.56
C HIS A 95 5.52 13.23 -13.79
N PHE A 96 4.53 13.86 -14.43
CA PHE A 96 3.36 13.13 -14.96
C PHE A 96 3.85 12.02 -15.90
N GLY A 97 3.58 10.75 -15.55
CA GLY A 97 4.03 9.59 -16.32
C GLY A 97 5.35 8.95 -15.86
N ALA A 98 6.07 9.53 -14.89
CA ALA A 98 7.21 8.83 -14.30
C ALA A 98 6.75 7.72 -13.36
N GLU A 99 7.39 6.58 -13.53
CA GLU A 99 7.24 5.46 -12.63
C GLU A 99 7.88 5.75 -11.27
N SER A 100 7.25 5.38 -10.15
CA SER A 100 7.94 5.48 -8.86
C SER A 100 9.12 4.51 -8.84
N PRO A 101 10.19 4.81 -8.11
CA PRO A 101 11.32 3.89 -7.95
C PRO A 101 10.88 2.48 -7.49
N ARG A 102 9.85 2.41 -6.64
CA ARG A 102 9.28 1.14 -6.19
C ARG A 102 8.55 0.38 -7.29
N LYS A 103 7.76 1.09 -8.11
CA LYS A 103 7.04 0.49 -9.23
C LYS A 103 8.04 0.02 -10.30
N TYR A 104 9.08 0.82 -10.59
CA TYR A 104 10.21 0.44 -11.44
C TYR A 104 10.89 -0.84 -10.95
N GLN A 105 11.29 -0.88 -9.68
CA GLN A 105 11.94 -2.05 -9.09
C GLN A 105 11.04 -3.29 -9.17
N ARG A 106 9.74 -3.14 -8.92
CA ARG A 106 8.79 -4.25 -8.98
C ARG A 106 8.62 -4.79 -10.40
N ILE A 107 8.40 -3.91 -11.37
CA ILE A 107 8.24 -4.31 -12.79
C ILE A 107 9.55 -4.92 -13.31
N MET A 108 10.71 -4.31 -13.01
CA MET A 108 11.99 -4.87 -13.43
C MET A 108 12.31 -6.21 -12.75
N ALA A 109 11.95 -6.41 -11.48
CA ALA A 109 12.10 -7.71 -10.82
C ALA A 109 11.22 -8.79 -11.49
N GLN A 110 9.99 -8.43 -11.87
CA GLN A 110 9.07 -9.32 -12.58
C GLN A 110 9.58 -9.66 -13.98
N ILE A 111 10.03 -8.66 -14.75
CA ILE A 111 10.65 -8.86 -16.06
C ILE A 111 11.88 -9.76 -15.96
N LYS A 112 12.78 -9.51 -15.00
CA LYS A 112 13.96 -10.36 -14.78
C LYS A 112 13.57 -11.79 -14.41
N HIS A 113 12.54 -11.95 -13.59
CA HIS A 113 12.04 -13.28 -13.22
C HIS A 113 11.55 -14.03 -14.46
N LEU A 114 10.66 -13.42 -15.25
CA LEU A 114 10.11 -14.00 -16.48
C LEU A 114 11.21 -14.32 -17.50
N HIS A 115 12.10 -13.37 -17.78
CA HIS A 115 13.17 -13.55 -18.76
C HIS A 115 14.17 -14.66 -18.37
N ASN A 116 14.53 -14.76 -17.08
CA ASN A 116 15.54 -15.72 -16.63
C ASN A 116 14.99 -17.12 -16.33
N HIS A 117 13.69 -17.28 -16.11
CA HIS A 117 13.10 -18.54 -15.63
C HIS A 117 12.05 -19.14 -16.59
N THR A 118 11.89 -18.58 -17.79
CA THR A 118 10.98 -19.12 -18.81
C THR A 118 11.80 -19.73 -19.95
N ASP A 119 11.52 -20.98 -20.27
CA ASP A 119 12.09 -21.65 -21.44
C ASP A 119 11.39 -21.15 -22.73
N PRO A 120 12.09 -20.96 -23.86
CA PRO A 120 11.44 -20.69 -25.15
C PRO A 120 10.26 -21.60 -25.49
N ASP A 121 10.26 -22.85 -25.04
CA ASP A 121 9.18 -23.80 -25.28
C ASP A 121 7.93 -23.58 -24.40
N ASP A 122 8.05 -22.79 -23.33
CA ASP A 122 6.96 -22.36 -22.46
C ASP A 122 6.16 -21.18 -23.05
N LEU A 123 6.62 -20.61 -24.16
CA LEU A 123 5.96 -19.52 -24.88
C LEU A 123 5.27 -20.04 -26.15
N LEU A 124 4.36 -19.24 -26.69
CA LEU A 124 3.87 -19.46 -28.05
C LEU A 124 5.01 -19.25 -29.05
N PRO A 125 5.08 -20.03 -30.16
CA PRO A 125 6.13 -19.88 -31.16
C PRO A 125 6.24 -18.46 -31.73
N ALA A 126 5.11 -17.75 -31.84
CA ALA A 126 5.05 -16.38 -32.34
C ALA A 126 5.65 -15.34 -31.35
N ASP A 127 5.77 -15.69 -30.06
CA ASP A 127 6.17 -14.79 -28.99
C ASP A 127 7.57 -15.10 -28.44
N GLN A 128 8.26 -16.11 -28.97
CA GLN A 128 9.63 -16.47 -28.56
C GLN A 128 10.63 -15.33 -28.77
N TYR A 129 10.33 -14.38 -29.67
CA TYR A 129 11.15 -13.18 -29.85
C TYR A 129 11.25 -12.31 -28.59
N LEU A 130 10.30 -12.41 -27.66
CA LEU A 130 10.31 -11.64 -26.41
C LEU A 130 11.51 -12.00 -25.52
N LEU A 131 12.04 -13.23 -25.63
CA LEU A 131 13.25 -13.65 -24.92
C LEU A 131 14.54 -13.11 -25.55
N ALA A 132 14.49 -12.67 -26.81
CA ALA A 132 15.64 -12.12 -27.51
C ALA A 132 16.00 -10.70 -27.06
N ASP A 133 15.08 -10.00 -26.39
CA ASP A 133 15.30 -8.65 -25.86
C ASP A 133 16.35 -8.67 -24.72
N ASN A 134 17.38 -7.82 -24.81
CA ASN A 134 18.36 -7.66 -23.74
C ASN A 134 17.74 -6.88 -22.57
N LEU A 135 17.83 -7.40 -21.35
CA LEU A 135 17.37 -6.75 -20.12
C LEU A 135 17.90 -5.30 -19.92
N ASP A 136 19.09 -4.98 -20.41
CA ASP A 136 19.64 -3.61 -20.37
C ASP A 136 18.84 -2.66 -21.26
N THR A 137 18.39 -3.14 -22.42
CA THR A 137 17.51 -2.36 -23.31
C THR A 137 16.12 -2.22 -22.72
N VAL A 138 15.60 -3.26 -22.07
CA VAL A 138 14.30 -3.24 -21.39
C VAL A 138 14.30 -2.21 -20.24
N ALA A 139 15.39 -2.08 -19.50
CA ALA A 139 15.52 -1.08 -18.44
C ALA A 139 15.37 0.36 -18.94
N SER A 140 15.78 0.63 -20.18
CA SER A 140 15.68 1.95 -20.82
C SER A 140 14.29 2.28 -21.36
N TRP A 141 13.39 1.29 -21.43
CA TRP A 141 12.05 1.49 -21.98
C TRP A 141 11.16 2.39 -21.12
N THR A 142 10.20 3.01 -21.80
CA THR A 142 9.22 3.91 -21.19
C THR A 142 8.39 3.19 -20.12
N THR A 143 7.84 3.98 -19.18
CA THR A 143 6.92 3.51 -18.12
C THR A 143 5.73 2.71 -18.66
N THR A 144 5.36 2.93 -19.93
CA THR A 144 4.23 2.25 -20.58
C THR A 144 4.65 0.95 -21.27
N ARG A 145 5.82 0.93 -21.92
CA ARG A 145 6.25 -0.25 -22.70
C ARG A 145 6.62 -1.45 -21.82
N ARG A 146 7.27 -1.23 -20.67
CA ARG A 146 7.62 -2.32 -19.74
C ARG A 146 6.39 -3.13 -19.25
N PRO A 147 5.33 -2.50 -18.71
CA PRO A 147 4.12 -3.24 -18.35
C PRO A 147 3.43 -3.93 -19.53
N ILE A 148 3.45 -3.32 -20.72
CA ILE A 148 2.88 -3.94 -21.93
C ILE A 148 3.63 -5.23 -22.26
N TRP A 149 4.95 -5.17 -22.30
CA TRP A 149 5.78 -6.36 -22.54
C TRP A 149 5.53 -7.44 -21.48
N THR A 150 5.41 -7.08 -20.20
CA THR A 150 5.08 -8.05 -19.14
C THR A 150 3.73 -8.72 -19.39
N ALA A 151 2.72 -7.95 -19.79
CA ALA A 151 1.40 -8.49 -20.10
C ALA A 151 1.40 -9.38 -21.36
N GLU A 152 2.15 -9.00 -22.40
CA GLU A 152 2.35 -9.82 -23.61
C GLU A 152 2.99 -11.17 -23.24
N PHE A 153 4.04 -11.15 -22.42
CA PHE A 153 4.76 -12.34 -21.98
C PHE A 153 3.88 -13.28 -21.15
N GLU A 154 3.19 -12.74 -20.14
CA GLU A 154 2.28 -13.52 -19.29
C GLU A 154 1.11 -14.10 -20.07
N ALA A 155 0.56 -13.35 -21.03
CA ALA A 155 -0.50 -13.84 -21.91
C ALA A 155 -0.02 -15.01 -22.78
N SER A 156 1.22 -14.95 -23.26
CA SER A 156 1.82 -16.03 -24.06
C SER A 156 1.98 -17.32 -23.25
N ILE A 157 2.53 -17.23 -22.03
CA ILE A 157 2.64 -18.39 -21.11
C ILE A 157 1.26 -18.98 -20.84
N ALA A 158 0.28 -18.15 -20.46
CA ALA A 158 -1.06 -18.64 -20.15
C ALA A 158 -1.73 -19.34 -21.36
N ALA A 159 -1.51 -18.82 -22.57
CA ALA A 159 -1.99 -19.45 -23.79
C ALA A 159 -1.31 -20.80 -24.06
N ARG A 160 0.01 -20.90 -23.81
CA ARG A 160 0.77 -22.15 -23.96
C ARG A 160 0.30 -23.21 -22.97
N ASP A 161 0.12 -22.84 -21.71
CA ASP A 161 -0.43 -23.73 -20.67
C ASP A 161 -1.80 -24.28 -21.04
N LEU A 162 -2.68 -23.41 -21.57
CA LEU A 162 -4.00 -23.81 -22.05
C LEU A 162 -3.91 -24.83 -23.20
N ILE A 163 -3.00 -24.60 -24.16
CA ILE A 163 -2.77 -25.54 -25.26
C ILE A 163 -2.29 -26.89 -24.74
N ASN A 164 -1.35 -26.90 -23.80
CA ASN A 164 -0.81 -28.13 -23.20
C ASN A 164 -1.90 -28.93 -22.48
N LEU A 165 -2.77 -28.24 -21.72
CA LEU A 165 -3.91 -28.86 -21.04
C LEU A 165 -4.89 -29.51 -22.03
N ILE A 166 -5.23 -28.82 -23.13
CA ILE A 166 -6.10 -29.35 -24.18
C ILE A 166 -5.49 -30.60 -24.81
N HIS A 167 -4.17 -30.62 -25.06
CA HIS A 167 -3.49 -31.79 -25.62
C HIS A 167 -3.48 -32.98 -24.66
N GLN A 168 -3.30 -32.75 -23.36
CA GLN A 168 -3.35 -33.82 -22.35
C GLN A 168 -4.75 -34.45 -22.27
N ASN A 169 -5.80 -33.63 -22.25
CA ASN A 169 -7.18 -34.12 -22.20
C ASN A 169 -7.53 -34.96 -23.44
N ARG A 170 -7.12 -34.55 -24.65
CA ARG A 170 -7.33 -35.31 -25.88
C ARG A 170 -6.60 -36.66 -25.91
N LYS A 171 -5.44 -36.77 -25.27
CA LYS A 171 -4.69 -38.04 -25.17
C LYS A 171 -5.31 -39.01 -24.15
N GLY A 172 -6.02 -38.49 -23.14
CA GLY A 172 -6.77 -39.30 -22.17
C GLY A 172 -7.98 -40.01 -22.79
N ASP A 173 -8.70 -39.33 -23.69
CA ASP A 173 -9.92 -39.87 -24.31
C ASP A 173 -9.68 -40.93 -25.40
N THR A 174 -8.45 -41.05 -25.91
CA THR A 174 -8.08 -42.00 -26.99
C THR A 174 -7.49 -43.32 -26.47
N SER A 175 -7.37 -43.47 -25.14
CA SER A 175 -6.82 -44.66 -24.48
C SER A 175 -7.88 -45.52 -23.76
N GLY A 176 -9.16 -45.30 -24.05
CA GLY A 176 -10.31 -46.01 -23.47
C GLY A 176 -11.01 -46.93 -24.47
#